data_AF-A0A3N4ZRC3-F1
#
_entry.id   AF-A0A3N4ZRC3-F1
#
_cell.length_a   1.000
_cell.length_b   1.000
_cell.length_c   1.000
_cell.angle_alpha   90.00
_cell.angle_beta   90.00
_cell.angle_gamma   90.00
#
_symmetry.space_group_name_H-M   'P 1'
#
loop_
_entity.id
_entity.type
_entity.pdbx_description
1 polymer ?
#
loop_
_entity_poly.entity_id
_entity_poly.type
_entity_poly.pdbx_seq_one_letter_code
_entity_poly.pdbx_strand_id
1 'polypeptide(L)'
;MAGPVAPVRRTLDAMPTFDDVARLVAGFPETAEGTRFRGRTWFVAGKAFAWERPFSKADVKRFGGEPVPAGPILAVSVEDLGEKEAVLGEGRPGFFTIPHFDGYPAVLVQLDVVSGTHLAEAVEDAWFTKAPDGLAARRRPV
;
A
#
# COMPACT_ATOMS: atom_id res chain seq x y z
N MET A 1 -31.13 32.35 12.64
CA MET A 1 -31.26 30.88 12.71
C MET A 1 -30.46 30.29 11.55
N ALA A 2 -29.15 30.12 11.75
CA ALA A 2 -28.27 29.54 10.73
C ALA A 2 -28.33 28.01 10.86
N GLY A 3 -28.78 27.33 9.81
CA GLY A 3 -28.75 25.87 9.73
C GLY A 3 -27.32 25.34 9.66
N PRO A 4 -27.09 24.05 10.01
CA PRO A 4 -25.75 23.48 9.98
C PRO A 4 -25.27 23.40 8.52
N VAL A 5 -24.20 24.14 8.23
CA VAL A 5 -23.38 23.92 7.04
C VAL A 5 -22.77 22.53 7.13
N ALA A 6 -23.18 21.62 6.24
CA ALA A 6 -22.51 20.34 6.09
C ALA A 6 -21.03 20.60 5.73
N PRO A 7 -20.06 19.89 6.33
CA PRO A 7 -18.68 20.04 5.91
C PRO A 7 -18.55 19.53 4.47
N VAL A 8 -18.22 20.45 3.57
CA VAL A 8 -17.68 20.15 2.25
C VAL A 8 -16.40 19.34 2.46
N ARG A 9 -16.37 18.06 2.07
CA ARG A 9 -15.10 17.35 1.89
C ARG A 9 -14.59 17.61 0.48
N ARG A 10 -13.81 18.70 0.31
CA ARG A 10 -12.76 18.78 -0.71
C ARG A 10 -11.58 17.92 -0.21
N THR A 11 -10.80 17.22 -1.03
CA THR A 11 -10.17 17.70 -2.27
C THR A 11 -9.89 16.54 -3.24
N LEU A 12 -10.01 16.85 -4.54
CA LEU A 12 -9.30 16.16 -5.62
C LEU A 12 -7.77 16.29 -5.39
N ASP A 13 -7.01 15.23 -5.66
CA ASP A 13 -5.55 15.22 -5.89
C ASP A 13 -4.64 15.90 -4.85
N ALA A 14 -4.57 15.37 -3.61
CA ALA A 14 -3.35 15.47 -2.82
C ALA A 14 -2.56 14.16 -2.99
N MET A 15 -1.30 14.28 -3.40
CA MET A 15 -0.38 13.14 -3.55
C MET A 15 -0.31 12.35 -2.23
N PRO A 16 -0.67 11.06 -2.23
CA PRO A 16 -0.62 10.26 -1.01
C PRO A 16 0.76 10.20 -0.36
N THR A 17 0.76 10.08 0.96
CA THR A 17 1.98 10.00 1.80
C THR A 17 1.94 8.78 2.72
N PHE A 18 3.06 8.45 3.39
CA PHE A 18 3.04 7.41 4.42
C PHE A 18 2.14 7.76 5.62
N ASP A 19 1.83 9.02 5.85
CA ASP A 19 0.88 9.42 6.89
C ASP A 19 -0.56 9.16 6.45
N ASP A 20 -0.86 9.20 5.14
CA ASP A 20 -2.14 8.70 4.61
C ASP A 20 -2.25 7.19 4.80
N VAL A 21 -1.17 6.44 4.54
CA VAL A 21 -1.12 4.99 4.81
C VAL A 21 -1.36 4.71 6.29
N ALA A 22 -0.69 5.43 7.19
CA ALA A 22 -0.89 5.28 8.63
C ALA A 22 -2.33 5.59 9.05
N ARG A 23 -2.97 6.62 8.47
CA ARG A 23 -4.38 6.94 8.71
C ARG A 23 -5.33 5.83 8.24
N LEU A 24 -5.07 5.24 7.07
CA LEU A 24 -5.84 4.09 6.56
C LEU A 24 -5.70 2.88 7.48
N VAL A 25 -4.47 2.51 7.81
CA VAL A 25 -4.15 1.35 8.67
C VAL A 25 -4.75 1.47 10.07
N ALA A 26 -4.80 2.69 10.63
CA ALA A 26 -5.42 2.94 11.93
C ALA A 26 -6.94 2.65 11.94
N GLY A 27 -7.58 2.59 10.78
CA GLY A 27 -8.99 2.19 10.63
C GLY A 27 -9.21 0.67 10.62
N PHE A 28 -8.14 -0.13 10.60
CA PHE A 28 -8.23 -1.57 10.51
C PHE A 28 -8.10 -2.23 11.89
N PRO A 29 -8.84 -3.33 12.16
CA PRO A 29 -8.69 -4.08 13.39
C PRO A 29 -7.29 -4.68 13.59
N GLU A 30 -6.82 -4.65 14.84
CA GLU A 30 -5.61 -5.35 15.32
C GLU A 30 -4.34 -5.10 14.48
N THR A 31 -4.16 -3.84 14.08
CA THR A 31 -2.94 -3.39 13.39
C THR A 31 -1.89 -2.86 14.37
N ALA A 32 -0.63 -3.05 14.00
CA ALA A 32 0.51 -2.49 14.72
C ALA A 32 1.49 -1.85 13.73
N GLU A 33 2.04 -0.70 14.12
CA GLU A 33 3.17 -0.09 13.42
C GLU A 33 4.48 -0.49 14.10
N GLY A 34 5.48 -0.82 13.30
CA GLY A 34 6.83 -1.10 13.76
C GLY A 34 7.85 -0.78 12.67
N THR A 35 9.07 -1.27 12.86
CA THR A 35 10.17 -1.03 11.92
C THR A 35 10.83 -2.34 11.54
N ARG A 36 10.99 -2.58 10.24
CA ARG A 36 11.75 -3.72 9.70
C ARG A 36 12.73 -3.22 8.65
N PHE A 37 13.96 -3.72 8.68
CA PHE A 37 15.02 -3.32 7.75
C PHE A 37 15.17 -1.79 7.57
N ARG A 38 14.94 -1.04 8.66
CA ARG A 38 15.00 0.44 8.74
C ARG A 38 13.85 1.20 8.06
N GLY A 39 12.80 0.54 7.59
CA GLY A 39 11.58 1.18 7.08
C GLY A 39 10.38 0.94 8.00
N ARG A 40 9.45 1.90 8.04
CA ARG A 40 8.16 1.74 8.72
C ARG A 40 7.41 0.54 8.13
N THR A 41 6.79 -0.28 8.96
CA THR A 41 6.09 -1.50 8.57
C THR A 41 4.81 -1.64 9.38
N TRP A 42 3.73 -1.98 8.71
CA TRP A 42 2.44 -2.27 9.34
C TRP A 42 2.16 -3.76 9.35
N PHE A 43 1.67 -4.22 10.49
CA PHE A 43 1.41 -5.62 10.79
C PHE A 43 -0.05 -5.82 11.19
N VAL A 44 -0.59 -6.99 10.90
CA VAL A 44 -1.82 -7.51 11.49
C VAL A 44 -1.53 -8.89 12.04
N ALA A 45 -1.90 -9.14 13.30
CA ALA A 45 -1.60 -10.39 14.00
C ALA A 45 -0.12 -10.85 13.86
N GLY A 46 0.82 -9.89 13.92
CA GLY A 46 2.27 -10.13 13.80
C GLY A 46 2.78 -10.37 12.36
N LYS A 47 1.91 -10.35 11.35
CA LYS A 47 2.28 -10.52 9.93
C LYS A 47 2.33 -9.17 9.23
N ALA A 48 3.45 -8.87 8.57
CA ALA A 48 3.60 -7.65 7.79
C ALA A 48 2.70 -7.71 6.56
N PHE A 49 1.92 -6.65 6.32
CA PHE A 49 1.08 -6.53 5.13
C PHE A 49 1.45 -5.32 4.26
N ALA A 50 1.99 -4.26 4.85
CA ALA A 50 2.47 -3.07 4.14
C ALA A 50 3.77 -2.55 4.75
N TRP A 51 4.71 -2.04 3.94
CA TRP A 51 5.96 -1.48 4.44
C TRP A 51 6.61 -0.45 3.51
N GLU A 52 7.36 0.49 4.08
CA GLU A 52 8.22 1.39 3.32
C GLU A 52 9.31 0.58 2.60
N ARG A 53 9.44 0.80 1.28
CA ARG A 53 10.38 0.06 0.44
C ARG A 53 11.24 0.99 -0.42
N PRO A 54 12.13 1.80 0.18
CA PRO A 54 13.09 2.57 -0.61
C PRO A 54 13.97 1.64 -1.45
N PHE A 55 14.40 2.11 -2.63
CA PHE A 55 15.30 1.33 -3.48
C PHE A 55 16.68 1.16 -2.84
N SER A 56 17.16 -0.08 -2.81
CA SER A 56 18.55 -0.38 -2.47
C SER A 56 19.46 -0.05 -3.65
N LYS A 57 20.78 0.09 -3.40
CA LYS A 57 21.78 0.22 -4.47
C LYS A 57 21.71 -0.92 -5.49
N ALA A 58 21.37 -2.13 -5.02
CA ALA A 58 21.22 -3.29 -5.88
C ALA A 58 19.95 -3.22 -6.73
N ASP A 59 18.85 -2.66 -6.22
CA ASP A 59 17.64 -2.43 -7.02
C ASP A 59 17.94 -1.45 -8.15
N VAL A 60 18.53 -0.29 -7.83
CA VAL A 60 18.91 0.73 -8.82
C VAL A 60 19.81 0.14 -9.90
N LYS A 61 20.80 -0.69 -9.55
CA LYS A 61 21.66 -1.36 -10.52
C LYS A 61 20.88 -2.29 -11.46
N ARG A 62 19.84 -2.97 -10.96
CA ARG A 62 19.04 -3.93 -11.74
C ARG A 62 18.12 -3.25 -12.77
N PHE A 63 17.83 -1.96 -12.62
CA PHE A 63 17.13 -1.19 -13.66
C PHE A 63 17.97 -1.00 -14.93
N GLY A 64 19.30 -1.24 -14.89
CA GLY A 64 20.11 -1.34 -16.12
C GLY A 64 20.22 -0.07 -16.96
N GLY A 65 19.84 1.09 -16.41
CA GLY A 65 19.81 2.37 -17.12
C GLY A 65 18.40 2.92 -17.36
N GLU A 66 17.36 2.10 -17.15
CA GLU A 66 15.98 2.57 -17.14
C GLU A 66 15.73 3.54 -15.97
N PRO A 67 14.82 4.51 -16.14
CA PRO A 67 14.42 5.40 -15.05
C PRO A 67 13.93 4.61 -13.84
N VAL A 68 14.54 4.86 -12.68
CA VAL A 68 14.04 4.33 -11.40
C VAL A 68 12.89 5.22 -10.94
N PRO A 69 11.72 4.67 -10.59
CA PRO A 69 10.64 5.45 -9.98
C PRO A 69 11.15 6.28 -8.81
N ALA A 70 10.78 7.56 -8.78
CA ALA A 70 11.17 8.48 -7.71
C ALA A 70 10.12 8.51 -6.58
N GLY A 71 10.50 9.12 -5.46
CA GLY A 71 9.57 9.36 -4.37
C GLY A 71 9.37 8.17 -3.42
N PRO A 72 8.40 8.28 -2.49
CA PRO A 72 8.12 7.27 -1.49
C PRO A 72 7.44 6.03 -2.12
N ILE A 73 8.04 4.88 -1.88
CA ILE A 73 7.55 3.58 -2.38
C ILE A 73 7.03 2.77 -1.20
N LEU A 74 5.77 2.37 -1.29
CA LEU A 74 5.14 1.40 -0.40
C LEU A 74 5.17 0.03 -1.06
N ALA A 75 5.47 -1.01 -0.31
CA ALA A 75 5.21 -2.39 -0.73
C ALA A 75 3.98 -2.91 0.02
N VAL A 76 3.09 -3.59 -0.69
CA VAL A 76 1.89 -4.20 -0.12
C VAL A 76 1.81 -5.67 -0.51
N SER A 77 1.40 -6.52 0.43
CA SER A 77 1.19 -7.94 0.17
C SER A 77 -0.02 -8.16 -0.72
N VAL A 78 0.04 -9.15 -1.58
CA VAL A 78 -1.13 -9.69 -2.30
C VAL A 78 -1.32 -11.16 -1.91
N GLU A 79 -2.43 -11.75 -2.32
CA GLU A 79 -2.79 -13.13 -1.94
C GLU A 79 -1.74 -14.13 -2.43
N ASP A 80 -1.44 -14.07 -3.72
CA ASP A 80 -0.47 -14.94 -4.38
C ASP A 80 0.15 -14.29 -5.63
N LEU A 81 0.87 -15.08 -6.44
CA LEU A 81 1.48 -14.58 -7.67
C LEU A 81 0.47 -14.32 -8.79
N GLY A 82 -0.67 -15.03 -8.82
CA GLY A 82 -1.73 -14.77 -9.78
C GLY A 82 -2.41 -13.43 -9.50
N GLU A 83 -2.69 -13.15 -8.22
CA GLU A 83 -3.22 -11.85 -7.80
C GLU A 83 -2.22 -10.72 -8.09
N LYS A 84 -0.92 -10.96 -7.86
CA LYS A 84 0.13 -10.00 -8.26
C LYS A 84 0.07 -9.67 -9.75
N GLU A 85 -0.04 -10.68 -10.60
CA GLU A 85 -0.13 -10.50 -12.05
C GLU A 85 -1.40 -9.77 -12.45
N ALA A 86 -2.54 -10.07 -11.80
CA ALA A 86 -3.81 -9.38 -12.03
C ALA A 86 -3.71 -7.88 -11.70
N VAL A 87 -3.24 -7.54 -10.49
CA VAL A 87 -3.06 -6.14 -10.06
C VAL A 87 -2.15 -5.36 -11.01
N LEU A 88 -1.04 -5.96 -11.46
CA LEU A 88 -0.12 -5.31 -12.39
C LEU A 88 -0.71 -5.21 -13.80
N GLY A 89 -1.50 -6.19 -14.24
CA GLY A 89 -2.13 -6.24 -15.56
C GLY A 89 -3.23 -5.20 -15.77
N GLU A 90 -3.85 -4.70 -14.69
CA GLU A 90 -4.83 -3.61 -14.74
C GLU A 90 -4.22 -2.28 -15.18
N GLY A 91 -2.90 -2.10 -15.04
CA GLY A 91 -2.21 -0.88 -15.46
C GLY A 91 -2.60 0.37 -14.66
N ARG A 92 -3.07 0.21 -13.41
CA ARG A 92 -3.39 1.33 -12.51
C ARG A 92 -2.12 2.18 -12.27
N PRO A 93 -2.20 3.53 -12.39
CA PRO A 93 -1.05 4.39 -12.14
C PRO A 93 -0.44 4.20 -10.75
N GLY A 94 0.88 4.11 -10.70
CA GLY A 94 1.65 3.97 -9.47
C GLY A 94 1.90 2.52 -9.02
N PHE A 95 1.26 1.52 -9.62
CA PHE A 95 1.51 0.10 -9.33
C PHE A 95 2.58 -0.48 -10.23
N PHE A 96 3.56 -1.18 -9.65
CA PHE A 96 4.66 -1.80 -10.39
C PHE A 96 5.33 -2.93 -9.60
N THR A 97 6.29 -3.59 -10.22
CA THR A 97 7.20 -4.55 -9.57
C THR A 97 8.64 -4.28 -10.02
N ILE A 98 9.59 -4.89 -9.33
CA ILE A 98 11.01 -4.89 -9.69
C ILE A 98 11.55 -6.32 -9.65
N PRO A 99 12.68 -6.61 -10.31
CA PRO A 99 13.26 -7.96 -10.32
C PRO A 99 13.53 -8.56 -8.94
N HIS A 100 13.74 -7.73 -7.91
CA HIS A 100 13.91 -8.20 -6.54
C HIS A 100 12.63 -8.80 -5.92
N PHE A 101 11.47 -8.48 -6.47
CA PHE A 101 10.16 -8.96 -6.04
C PHE A 101 9.64 -10.10 -6.94
N ASP A 102 10.46 -10.61 -7.86
CA ASP A 102 10.10 -11.77 -8.68
C ASP A 102 9.89 -13.00 -7.80
N GLY A 103 8.79 -13.72 -8.02
CA GLY A 103 8.39 -14.86 -7.18
C GLY A 103 7.95 -14.49 -5.76
N TYR A 104 7.76 -13.20 -5.46
CA TYR A 104 7.29 -12.72 -4.17
C TYR A 104 5.89 -12.07 -4.29
N PRO A 105 4.88 -12.52 -3.50
CA PRO A 105 3.49 -12.05 -3.59
C PRO A 105 3.31 -10.69 -2.92
N ALA A 106 3.90 -9.66 -3.55
CA ALA A 106 3.73 -8.27 -3.20
C ALA A 106 3.92 -7.39 -4.44
N VAL A 107 3.22 -6.26 -4.46
CA VAL A 107 3.36 -5.18 -5.45
C VAL A 107 3.96 -3.94 -4.79
N LEU A 108 4.60 -3.11 -5.61
CA LEU A 108 5.11 -1.80 -5.20
C LEU A 108 4.14 -0.72 -5.67
N VAL A 109 3.95 0.28 -4.81
CA VAL A 109 3.07 1.42 -5.01
C VAL A 109 3.89 2.70 -4.84
N GLN A 110 3.97 3.51 -5.89
CA GLN A 110 4.57 4.84 -5.86
C GLN A 110 3.52 5.83 -5.33
N LEU A 111 3.69 6.29 -4.10
CA LEU A 111 2.65 7.08 -3.43
C LEU A 111 2.41 8.43 -4.10
N ASP A 112 3.45 9.00 -4.73
CA ASP A 112 3.36 10.25 -5.48
C ASP A 112 2.50 10.16 -6.77
N VAL A 113 2.17 8.94 -7.21
CA VAL A 113 1.47 8.68 -8.49
C VAL A 113 0.11 8.02 -8.28
N VAL A 114 -0.02 7.18 -7.25
CA VAL A 114 -1.25 6.44 -6.99
C VAL A 114 -2.39 7.38 -6.58
N SER A 115 -3.62 7.06 -6.98
CA SER A 115 -4.79 7.78 -6.48
C SER A 115 -5.08 7.40 -5.02
N GLY A 116 -5.69 8.30 -4.25
CA GLY A 116 -6.11 7.99 -2.88
C GLY A 116 -7.05 6.78 -2.78
N THR A 117 -7.94 6.61 -3.77
CA THR A 117 -8.85 5.45 -3.85
C THR A 117 -8.08 4.15 -4.06
N HIS A 118 -7.21 4.06 -5.07
CA HIS A 118 -6.46 2.84 -5.33
C HIS A 118 -5.48 2.50 -4.21
N LEU A 119 -4.93 3.51 -3.52
CA LEU A 119 -4.12 3.28 -2.33
C LEU A 119 -4.94 2.66 -1.21
N ALA A 120 -6.15 3.18 -0.95
CA ALA A 120 -7.03 2.66 0.09
C ALA A 120 -7.42 1.20 -0.18
N GLU A 121 -7.81 0.88 -1.41
CA GLU A 121 -8.09 -0.48 -1.87
C GLU A 121 -6.89 -1.40 -1.64
N ALA A 122 -5.71 -1.05 -2.18
CA ALA A 122 -4.53 -1.90 -2.10
C ALA A 122 -4.05 -2.15 -0.66
N VAL A 123 -4.17 -1.15 0.22
CA VAL A 123 -3.80 -1.27 1.64
C VAL A 123 -4.81 -2.13 2.41
N GLU A 124 -6.09 -2.04 2.08
CA GLU A 124 -7.13 -2.90 2.64
C GLU A 124 -7.01 -4.36 2.18
N ASP A 125 -6.84 -4.59 0.87
CA ASP A 125 -6.64 -5.92 0.31
C ASP A 125 -5.42 -6.59 0.95
N ALA A 126 -4.31 -5.85 1.06
CA ALA A 126 -3.12 -6.36 1.74
C ALA A 126 -3.39 -6.75 3.20
N TRP A 127 -4.18 -5.97 3.93
CA TRP A 127 -4.59 -6.34 5.29
C TRP A 127 -5.40 -7.64 5.28
N PHE A 128 -6.36 -7.81 4.37
CA PHE A 128 -7.15 -9.05 4.23
C PHE A 128 -6.28 -10.27 3.93
N THR A 129 -5.20 -10.14 3.15
CA THR A 129 -4.29 -11.27 2.86
C THR A 129 -3.58 -11.82 4.11
N LYS A 130 -3.48 -11.03 5.19
CA LYS A 130 -2.74 -11.40 6.41
C LYS A 130 -3.63 -11.55 7.64
N ALA A 131 -4.79 -10.88 7.67
CA ALA A 131 -5.75 -10.93 8.74
C ALA A 131 -6.30 -12.36 8.91
N PRO A 132 -6.37 -12.90 10.14
CA PRO A 132 -7.09 -14.15 10.39
C PRO A 132 -8.58 -14.03 10.05
N ASP A 133 -9.24 -15.11 9.61
CA ASP A 133 -10.64 -15.11 9.15
C ASP A 133 -11.62 -14.44 10.13
N GLY A 134 -11.50 -14.75 11.43
CA GLY A 134 -12.34 -14.17 12.48
C GLY A 134 -12.14 -12.67 12.68
N LEU A 135 -10.97 -12.14 12.29
CA LEU A 135 -10.66 -10.72 12.30
C LEU A 135 -11.16 -10.05 11.02
N ALA A 136 -10.92 -10.68 9.87
CA ALA A 136 -11.39 -10.23 8.56
C ALA A 136 -12.91 -10.01 8.56
N ALA A 137 -13.67 -10.92 9.18
CA ALA A 137 -15.13 -10.81 9.30
C ALA A 137 -15.63 -9.59 10.09
N ARG A 138 -14.78 -8.93 10.89
CA ARG A 138 -15.14 -7.70 11.63
C ARG A 138 -15.02 -6.44 10.76
N ARG A 139 -14.34 -6.54 9.62
CA ARG A 139 -14.18 -5.46 8.65
C ARG A 139 -15.25 -5.60 7.58
N ARG A 140 -15.99 -4.54 7.31
CA ARG A 140 -16.77 -4.41 6.08
C ARG A 140 -15.83 -3.81 5.02
N PRO A 141 -15.63 -4.45 3.86
CA PRO A 141 -14.83 -3.87 2.78
C PRO A 141 -15.42 -2.52 2.36
N VAL A 142 -14.56 -1.59 1.93
CA VAL A 142 -14.97 -0.23 1.52
C VAL A 142 -15.72 -0.21 0.20
#